data_AF-A0A2N2NDS6-F1
#
_entry.id   AF-A0A2N2NDS6-F1
#
_cell.length_a   1.000
_cell.length_b   1.000
_cell.length_c   1.000
_cell.angle_alpha   90.00
_cell.angle_beta   90.00
_cell.angle_gamma   90.00
#
_symmetry.space_group_name_H-M   'P 1'
#
loop_
_entity.id
_entity.type
_entity.pdbx_description
1 polymer ?
#
loop_
_entity_poly.entity_id
_entity_poly.type
_entity_poly.pdbx_seq_one_letter_code
_entity_poly.pdbx_strand_id
1 'polypeptide(L)'
;MTVYLVVSKDQITPKKLKHLVGDRLKANDVYLRILDEEGRRCWTLKYADNAQFHMDILPAIPDEYFSGILQKQGVPSNFAGTSIDVTDNTKANYSMISLDWPRCNPKGFAAWFQSRMLIQYNELRKQIFGEAYKAEIEKVPNYRIKTPLQRCVQLLKRHRDIVFENDQENRPASILITTLAAYAYENEADLVDAMINIIDRMPSFITERNGVSWVPNPVDPSENFADRWADHPGREPNFKNWLRKVKSDFNRILTCYDSDSAGKILVPIFGERISRSTITKFEEAAQSRSFNSIPILQKAPPVVNITRPNKPWGF
;
A
#
# COMPACT_ATOMS: atom_id res chain seq x y z
N MET A 1 -15.05 11.04 -0.66
CA MET A 1 -16.04 11.83 -1.40
C MET A 1 -15.70 11.69 -2.88
N THR A 2 -16.53 10.99 -3.65
CA THR A 2 -16.38 10.91 -5.12
C THR A 2 -17.35 11.92 -5.70
N VAL A 3 -16.85 12.91 -6.44
CA VAL A 3 -17.67 13.89 -7.15
C VAL A 3 -17.81 13.38 -8.58
N TYR A 4 -19.04 13.20 -9.05
CA TYR A 4 -19.32 12.74 -10.41
C TYR A 4 -19.53 13.95 -11.31
N LEU A 5 -18.73 14.02 -12.37
CA LEU A 5 -18.99 14.89 -13.52
C LEU A 5 -19.57 13.99 -14.60
N VAL A 6 -20.77 14.29 -15.10
CA VAL A 6 -21.42 13.50 -16.15
C VAL A 6 -20.84 13.93 -17.50
N VAL A 7 -19.69 13.36 -17.86
CA VAL A 7 -18.99 13.59 -19.13
C VAL A 7 -18.41 12.28 -19.64
N SER A 8 -18.53 12.06 -20.94
CA SER A 8 -17.99 10.90 -21.65
C SER A 8 -16.75 11.27 -22.48
N LYS A 9 -15.98 10.26 -22.90
CA LYS A 9 -14.71 10.42 -23.64
C LYS A 9 -14.87 11.13 -24.99
N ASP A 10 -16.03 11.04 -25.61
CA ASP A 10 -16.38 11.69 -26.87
C ASP A 10 -16.69 13.19 -26.70
N GLN A 11 -16.88 13.66 -25.46
CA GLN A 11 -17.28 15.04 -25.15
C GLN A 11 -16.16 15.87 -24.52
N ILE A 12 -15.12 15.22 -23.99
CA ILE A 12 -14.05 15.90 -23.26
C ILE A 12 -12.68 15.33 -23.59
N THR A 13 -11.68 16.21 -23.65
CA THR A 13 -10.28 15.79 -23.77
C THR A 13 -9.69 15.51 -22.39
N PRO A 14 -8.65 14.66 -22.28
CA PRO A 14 -7.92 14.49 -21.02
C PRO A 14 -7.44 15.82 -20.42
N LYS A 15 -6.96 16.72 -21.28
CA LYS A 15 -6.54 18.07 -20.90
C LYS A 15 -7.67 18.87 -20.28
N LYS A 16 -8.84 18.90 -20.92
CA LYS A 16 -9.98 19.67 -20.42
C LYS A 16 -10.47 19.10 -19.08
N LEU A 17 -10.58 17.78 -18.94
CA LEU A 17 -10.96 17.15 -17.66
C LEU A 17 -9.97 17.52 -16.56
N LYS A 18 -8.67 17.41 -16.83
CA LYS A 18 -7.62 17.73 -15.85
C LYS A 18 -7.71 19.19 -15.40
N HIS A 19 -7.87 20.11 -16.35
CA HIS A 19 -7.97 21.54 -16.06
C HIS A 19 -9.27 21.89 -15.33
N LEU A 20 -10.41 21.24 -15.60
CA LEU A 20 -11.63 21.48 -14.82
C LEU A 20 -11.42 21.23 -13.32
N VAL A 21 -10.70 20.16 -12.97
CA VAL A 21 -10.34 19.87 -11.58
C VAL A 21 -9.32 20.89 -11.06
N GLY A 22 -8.29 21.20 -11.83
CA GLY A 22 -7.25 22.16 -11.46
C GLY A 22 -7.78 23.57 -11.22
N ASP A 23 -8.64 24.07 -12.10
CA ASP A 23 -9.27 25.38 -12.01
C ASP A 23 -10.17 25.45 -10.77
N ARG A 24 -10.87 24.36 -10.44
CA ARG A 24 -11.67 24.28 -9.20
C ARG A 24 -10.82 24.37 -7.94
N LEU A 25 -9.63 23.75 -7.94
CA LEU A 25 -8.66 23.84 -6.84
C LEU A 25 -8.09 25.26 -6.73
N LYS A 26 -7.71 25.87 -7.85
CA LYS A 26 -7.17 27.24 -7.92
C LYS A 26 -8.17 28.31 -7.50
N ALA A 27 -9.47 28.07 -7.68
CA ALA A 27 -10.54 28.98 -7.25
C ALA A 27 -10.72 29.05 -5.71
N ASN A 28 -10.00 28.23 -4.93
CA ASN A 28 -10.03 28.28 -3.48
C ASN A 28 -8.66 28.70 -2.94
N ASP A 29 -8.59 29.83 -2.22
CA ASP A 29 -7.33 30.40 -1.72
C ASP A 29 -6.55 29.45 -0.81
N VAL A 30 -7.24 28.57 -0.05
CA VAL A 30 -6.58 27.60 0.83
C VAL A 30 -5.86 26.54 0.01
N TYR A 31 -6.52 25.98 -1.00
CA TYR A 31 -5.90 24.96 -1.86
C TYR A 31 -4.85 25.55 -2.78
N LEU A 32 -5.07 26.75 -3.33
CA LEU A 32 -4.13 27.43 -4.21
C LEU A 32 -2.75 27.61 -3.55
N ARG A 33 -2.71 27.96 -2.26
CA ARG A 33 -1.46 28.17 -1.50
C ARG A 33 -0.63 26.89 -1.30
N ILE A 34 -1.26 25.73 -1.36
CA ILE A 34 -0.62 24.43 -1.15
C ILE A 34 -0.60 23.58 -2.42
N LEU A 35 -1.07 24.12 -3.55
CA LEU A 35 -1.09 23.42 -4.82
C LEU A 35 0.30 23.42 -5.44
N ASP A 36 0.80 22.23 -5.75
CA ASP A 36 2.06 22.06 -6.48
C ASP A 36 1.89 22.35 -7.97
N GLU A 37 3.00 22.38 -8.71
CA GLU A 37 2.98 22.39 -10.17
C GLU A 37 2.15 21.23 -10.74
N GLU A 38 1.66 21.40 -11.96
CA GLU A 38 0.85 20.37 -12.62
C GLU A 38 1.67 19.09 -12.84
N GLY A 39 1.44 18.07 -12.00
CA GLY A 39 2.07 16.76 -12.14
C GLY A 39 1.60 16.00 -13.38
N ARG A 40 2.27 14.92 -13.77
CA ARG A 40 1.95 14.17 -15.01
C ARG A 40 0.47 13.80 -15.15
N ARG A 41 -0.09 13.18 -14.11
CA ARG A 41 -1.46 12.64 -14.10
C ARG A 41 -2.41 13.33 -13.12
N CYS A 42 -1.89 13.84 -12.01
CA CYS A 42 -2.66 14.37 -10.89
C CYS A 42 -2.30 15.84 -10.60
N TRP A 43 -3.16 16.47 -9.80
CA TRP A 43 -2.86 17.69 -9.06
C TRP A 43 -2.44 17.31 -7.64
N THR A 44 -1.37 17.89 -7.12
CA THR A 44 -0.83 17.54 -5.80
C THR A 44 -0.97 18.70 -4.84
N LEU A 45 -1.53 18.46 -3.66
CA LEU A 45 -1.58 19.43 -2.57
C LEU A 45 -0.50 19.09 -1.53
N LYS A 46 0.44 19.99 -1.27
CA LYS A 46 1.54 19.88 -0.30
C LYS A 46 1.12 20.47 1.05
N TYR A 47 0.65 19.63 1.96
CA TYR A 47 0.20 20.05 3.29
C TYR A 47 1.41 20.23 4.22
N ALA A 48 1.86 21.48 4.34
CA ALA A 48 2.92 21.96 5.23
C ALA A 48 4.31 21.31 5.04
N ASP A 49 5.35 22.15 4.94
CA ASP A 49 6.74 21.71 4.75
C ASP A 49 7.23 20.75 5.85
N ASN A 50 6.68 20.88 7.06
CA ASN A 50 7.09 20.11 8.22
C ASN A 50 6.42 18.72 8.32
N ALA A 51 5.31 18.50 7.62
CA ALA A 51 4.50 17.29 7.81
C ALA A 51 4.82 16.16 6.80
N GLN A 52 5.62 16.41 5.77
CA GLN A 52 5.90 15.48 4.65
C GLN A 52 4.61 14.82 4.10
N PHE A 53 3.48 15.53 4.16
CA PHE A 53 2.19 15.03 3.74
C PHE A 53 1.77 15.72 2.44
N HIS A 54 1.41 14.94 1.44
CA HIS A 54 0.81 15.42 0.21
C HIS A 54 -0.44 14.63 -0.12
N MET A 55 -1.35 15.25 -0.87
CA MET A 55 -2.55 14.60 -1.39
C MET A 55 -2.58 14.75 -2.91
N ASP A 56 -2.55 13.61 -3.59
CA ASP A 56 -2.71 13.54 -5.04
C ASP A 56 -4.20 13.42 -5.40
N ILE A 57 -4.66 14.31 -6.27
CA ILE A 57 -6.01 14.34 -6.83
C ILE A 57 -5.89 13.95 -8.30
N LEU A 58 -6.37 12.76 -8.65
CA LEU A 58 -6.30 12.21 -10.00
C LEU A 58 -7.62 12.39 -10.74
N PRO A 59 -7.69 13.28 -11.76
CA PRO A 59 -8.85 13.39 -12.62
C PRO A 59 -9.01 12.13 -13.46
N ALA A 60 -10.21 11.55 -13.44
CA ALA A 60 -10.52 10.30 -14.09
C ALA A 60 -12.02 10.19 -14.42
N ILE A 61 -12.34 9.31 -15.37
CA ILE A 61 -13.71 8.95 -15.77
C ILE A 61 -13.87 7.42 -15.74
N PRO A 62 -15.09 6.87 -15.54
CA PRO A 62 -15.32 5.43 -15.62
C PRO A 62 -14.96 4.84 -16.99
N ASP A 63 -14.39 3.63 -17.00
CA ASP A 63 -14.10 2.88 -18.23
C ASP A 63 -15.05 1.67 -18.36
N GLU A 64 -16.18 1.85 -19.07
CA GLU A 64 -17.16 0.78 -19.26
C GLU A 64 -16.69 -0.27 -20.29
N TYR A 65 -15.92 0.14 -21.30
CA TYR A 65 -15.48 -0.75 -22.37
C TYR A 65 -14.40 -1.73 -21.89
N PHE A 66 -13.38 -1.22 -21.17
CA PHE A 66 -12.30 -2.06 -20.69
C PHE A 66 -12.75 -3.05 -19.61
N SER A 67 -13.79 -2.71 -18.83
CA SER A 67 -14.39 -3.65 -17.89
C SER A 67 -14.81 -4.96 -18.56
N GLY A 68 -15.40 -4.89 -19.76
CA GLY A 68 -15.79 -6.08 -20.54
C GLY A 68 -14.59 -6.89 -21.03
N ILE A 69 -13.47 -6.22 -21.36
CA ILE A 69 -12.21 -6.88 -21.75
C ILE A 69 -11.61 -7.62 -20.55
N LEU A 70 -11.51 -6.95 -19.40
CA LEU A 70 -10.99 -7.55 -18.16
C LEU A 70 -11.78 -8.80 -17.75
N GLN A 71 -13.11 -8.77 -17.86
CA GLN A 71 -13.96 -9.93 -17.58
C GLN A 71 -13.68 -11.10 -18.54
N LYS A 72 -13.50 -10.83 -19.84
CA LYS A 72 -13.11 -11.86 -20.82
C LYS A 72 -11.72 -12.45 -20.55
N GLN A 73 -10.85 -11.70 -19.88
CA GLN A 73 -9.54 -12.17 -19.41
C GLN A 73 -9.61 -12.91 -18.06
N GLY A 74 -10.81 -13.14 -17.52
CA GLY A 74 -11.02 -13.87 -16.26
C GLY A 74 -10.93 -13.02 -15.00
N VAL A 75 -10.84 -11.69 -15.11
CA VAL A 75 -10.91 -10.80 -13.94
C VAL A 75 -12.34 -10.78 -13.41
N PRO A 76 -12.57 -11.08 -12.11
CA PRO A 76 -13.90 -11.04 -11.51
C PRO A 76 -14.62 -9.71 -11.73
N SER A 77 -15.94 -9.77 -11.99
CA SER A 77 -16.76 -8.60 -12.34
C SER A 77 -16.71 -7.49 -11.28
N ASN A 78 -16.64 -7.85 -10.00
CA ASN A 78 -16.53 -6.90 -8.88
C ASN A 78 -15.19 -6.14 -8.87
N PHE A 79 -14.15 -6.66 -9.53
CA PHE A 79 -12.90 -5.93 -9.73
C PHE A 79 -12.89 -5.20 -11.07
N ALA A 80 -13.28 -5.88 -12.15
CA ALA A 80 -13.30 -5.31 -13.49
C ALA A 80 -14.26 -4.12 -13.63
N GLY A 81 -15.38 -4.12 -12.91
CA GLY A 81 -16.41 -3.06 -12.96
C GLY A 81 -15.99 -1.70 -12.39
N THR A 82 -14.77 -1.58 -11.88
CA THR A 82 -14.27 -0.34 -11.26
C THR A 82 -13.10 0.29 -12.00
N SER A 83 -12.84 -0.12 -13.23
CA SER A 83 -11.85 0.49 -14.12
C SER A 83 -12.18 1.95 -14.40
N ILE A 84 -11.12 2.75 -14.51
CA ILE A 84 -11.20 4.17 -14.82
C ILE A 84 -10.14 4.53 -15.86
N ASP A 85 -10.44 5.56 -16.65
CA ASP A 85 -9.49 6.23 -17.51
C ASP A 85 -8.96 7.48 -16.83
N VAL A 86 -7.66 7.68 -16.93
CA VAL A 86 -6.96 8.73 -16.20
C VAL A 86 -6.30 9.71 -17.16
N THR A 87 -6.16 10.95 -16.71
CA THR A 87 -5.42 11.96 -17.48
C THR A 87 -3.92 11.71 -17.41
N ASP A 88 -3.20 11.94 -18.51
CA ASP A 88 -1.73 11.88 -18.56
C ASP A 88 -1.21 12.87 -19.60
N ASN A 89 -0.55 13.94 -19.13
CA ASN A 89 -0.12 15.04 -19.99
C ASN A 89 1.07 14.72 -20.90
N THR A 90 1.69 13.54 -20.75
CA THR A 90 2.76 13.09 -21.65
C THR A 90 2.23 12.29 -22.85
N LYS A 91 0.91 12.08 -22.96
CA LYS A 91 0.31 11.32 -24.07
C LYS A 91 0.03 12.22 -25.28
N ALA A 92 0.29 11.71 -26.48
CA ALA A 92 0.10 12.46 -27.72
C ALA A 92 -1.36 12.93 -27.92
N ASN A 93 -2.33 12.15 -27.45
CA ASN A 93 -3.75 12.46 -27.53
C ASN A 93 -4.28 13.31 -26.35
N TYR A 94 -3.42 13.81 -25.46
CA TYR A 94 -3.83 14.55 -24.26
C TYR A 94 -4.75 15.74 -24.54
N SER A 95 -4.52 16.44 -25.66
CA SER A 95 -5.32 17.61 -26.06
C SER A 95 -6.44 17.31 -27.07
N MET A 96 -6.68 16.04 -27.39
CA MET A 96 -7.65 15.62 -28.41
C MET A 96 -8.76 14.77 -27.80
N ILE A 97 -9.95 14.80 -28.43
CA ILE A 97 -11.01 13.85 -28.12
C ILE A 97 -10.54 12.48 -28.60
N SER A 98 -10.52 11.50 -27.71
CA SER A 98 -9.97 10.17 -27.99
C SER A 98 -10.59 9.15 -27.04
N LEU A 99 -10.75 7.90 -27.52
CA LEU A 99 -11.16 6.78 -26.68
C LEU A 99 -9.97 6.09 -25.99
N ASP A 100 -8.75 6.38 -26.44
CA ASP A 100 -7.50 5.71 -26.03
C ASP A 100 -6.82 6.45 -24.87
N TRP A 101 -7.48 6.50 -23.73
CA TRP A 101 -6.91 7.08 -22.52
C TRP A 101 -6.10 6.03 -21.77
N PRO A 102 -5.08 6.44 -20.98
CA PRO A 102 -4.45 5.54 -20.02
C PRO A 102 -5.48 4.97 -19.05
N ARG A 103 -5.42 3.67 -18.81
CA ARG A 103 -6.36 2.95 -17.95
C ARG A 103 -5.73 2.66 -16.59
N CYS A 104 -6.55 2.60 -15.55
CA CYS A 104 -6.15 2.01 -14.27
C CYS A 104 -7.37 1.47 -13.52
N ASN A 105 -7.12 0.70 -12.45
CA ASN A 105 -8.21 0.13 -11.65
C ASN A 105 -7.87 0.10 -10.13
N PRO A 106 -7.72 1.26 -9.48
CA PRO A 106 -7.27 1.35 -8.09
C PRO A 106 -8.29 0.76 -7.11
N LYS A 107 -9.59 0.91 -7.40
CA LYS A 107 -10.67 0.32 -6.59
C LYS A 107 -10.67 -1.20 -6.71
N GLY A 108 -10.50 -1.73 -7.93
CA GLY A 108 -10.41 -3.17 -8.17
C GLY A 108 -9.19 -3.75 -7.47
N PHE A 109 -8.02 -3.11 -7.59
CA PHE A 109 -6.81 -3.52 -6.89
C PHE A 109 -6.99 -3.54 -5.37
N ALA A 110 -7.62 -2.49 -4.81
CA ALA A 110 -7.92 -2.43 -3.38
C ALA A 110 -8.86 -3.56 -2.93
N ALA A 111 -9.90 -3.86 -3.71
CA ALA A 111 -10.84 -4.95 -3.45
C ALA A 111 -10.16 -6.32 -3.55
N TRP A 112 -9.30 -6.52 -4.55
CA TRP A 112 -8.47 -7.73 -4.67
C TRP A 112 -7.54 -7.88 -3.46
N PHE A 113 -6.82 -6.84 -3.07
CA PHE A 113 -5.92 -6.90 -1.91
C PHE A 113 -6.69 -7.22 -0.63
N GLN A 114 -7.90 -6.66 -0.45
CA GLN A 114 -8.78 -6.98 0.66
C GLN A 114 -9.23 -8.45 0.66
N SER A 115 -9.50 -9.04 -0.52
CA SER A 115 -9.89 -10.45 -0.60
C SER A 115 -8.77 -11.39 -0.15
N ARG A 116 -7.50 -11.02 -0.38
CA ARG A 116 -6.32 -11.78 0.08
C ARG A 116 -6.17 -11.87 1.60
N MET A 117 -6.86 -11.02 2.36
CA MET A 117 -6.78 -10.97 3.83
C MET A 117 -8.13 -11.16 4.53
N LEU A 118 -9.16 -11.57 3.80
CA LEU A 118 -10.54 -11.59 4.30
C LEU A 118 -10.72 -12.54 5.48
N ILE A 119 -10.05 -13.70 5.47
CA ILE A 119 -10.12 -14.69 6.57
C ILE A 119 -9.61 -14.05 7.86
N GLN A 120 -8.37 -13.56 7.86
CA GLN A 120 -7.78 -12.95 9.05
C GLN A 120 -8.47 -11.65 9.46
N TYR A 121 -8.99 -10.88 8.51
CA TYR A 121 -9.80 -9.69 8.82
C TYR A 121 -11.05 -10.08 9.61
N ASN A 122 -11.79 -11.09 9.17
CA ASN A 122 -13.00 -11.54 9.83
C ASN A 122 -12.71 -12.13 11.22
N GLU A 123 -11.64 -12.91 11.37
CA GLU A 123 -11.25 -13.46 12.68
C GLU A 123 -10.85 -12.35 13.67
N LEU A 124 -10.02 -11.39 13.26
CA LEU A 124 -9.68 -10.24 14.11
C LEU A 124 -10.90 -9.39 14.44
N ARG A 125 -11.82 -9.22 13.49
CA ARG A 125 -13.08 -8.50 13.70
C ARG A 125 -13.94 -9.20 14.77
N LYS A 126 -14.09 -10.52 14.69
CA LYS A 126 -14.81 -11.30 15.71
C LYS A 126 -14.15 -11.18 17.08
N GLN A 127 -12.82 -11.23 17.15
CA GLN A 127 -12.10 -11.12 18.43
C GLN A 127 -12.26 -9.75 19.09
N ILE A 128 -12.21 -8.66 18.32
CA ILE A 128 -12.27 -7.30 18.87
C ILE A 128 -13.70 -6.92 19.26
N PHE A 129 -14.68 -7.35 18.48
CA PHE A 129 -16.06 -6.86 18.60
C PHE A 129 -17.05 -7.90 19.17
N GLY A 130 -16.64 -9.17 19.29
CA GLY A 130 -17.49 -10.26 19.75
C GLY A 130 -18.68 -10.56 18.82
N GLU A 131 -19.61 -11.39 19.28
CA GLU A 131 -20.86 -11.68 18.56
C GLU A 131 -21.91 -10.56 18.67
N ALA A 132 -21.84 -9.76 19.74
CA ALA A 132 -22.77 -8.67 20.04
C ALA A 132 -22.76 -7.51 19.02
N TYR A 133 -21.73 -7.46 18.16
CA TYR A 133 -21.60 -6.44 17.11
C TYR A 133 -22.27 -6.77 15.79
N LYS A 134 -22.98 -7.90 15.68
CA LYS A 134 -23.78 -8.23 14.48
C LYS A 134 -24.96 -7.26 14.27
N ALA A 135 -25.34 -6.47 15.27
CA ALA A 135 -26.53 -5.61 15.25
C ALA A 135 -26.31 -4.16 14.75
N GLU A 136 -25.08 -3.62 14.74
CA GLU A 136 -24.80 -2.25 14.27
C GLU A 136 -23.68 -2.25 13.22
N ILE A 137 -24.04 -2.64 12.00
CA ILE A 137 -23.11 -3.01 10.92
C ILE A 137 -22.34 -1.81 10.32
N GLU A 138 -22.65 -0.56 10.67
CA GLU A 138 -22.12 0.62 9.95
C GLU A 138 -21.09 1.49 10.69
N LYS A 139 -20.84 1.30 12.00
CA LYS A 139 -20.12 2.33 12.79
C LYS A 139 -18.63 2.08 13.08
N VAL A 140 -18.07 0.90 12.79
CA VAL A 140 -16.63 0.67 13.03
C VAL A 140 -15.85 0.99 11.77
N PRO A 141 -14.97 1.99 11.79
CA PRO A 141 -14.14 2.27 10.63
C PRO A 141 -13.17 1.10 10.38
N ASN A 142 -13.18 0.58 9.15
CA ASN A 142 -12.35 -0.55 8.72
C ASN A 142 -10.84 -0.35 9.00
N TYR A 143 -10.37 0.89 9.21
CA TYR A 143 -8.96 1.19 9.53
C TYR A 143 -8.53 0.77 10.94
N ARG A 144 -9.46 0.41 11.84
CA ARG A 144 -9.10 -0.01 13.21
C ARG A 144 -8.50 -1.41 13.27
N ILE A 145 -8.80 -2.27 12.30
CA ILE A 145 -8.27 -3.63 12.23
C ILE A 145 -7.13 -3.67 11.22
N LYS A 146 -5.95 -4.09 11.65
CA LYS A 146 -4.80 -4.33 10.77
C LYS A 146 -4.46 -5.82 10.74
N THR A 147 -4.64 -6.45 9.59
CA THR A 147 -4.33 -7.87 9.36
C THR A 147 -2.82 -8.13 9.34
N PRO A 148 -2.38 -9.38 9.50
CA PRO A 148 -0.97 -9.75 9.34
C PRO A 148 -0.40 -9.31 7.98
N LEU A 149 -1.10 -9.57 6.87
CA LEU A 149 -0.69 -9.12 5.53
C LEU A 149 -0.44 -7.60 5.47
N GLN A 150 -1.37 -6.78 5.99
CA GLN A 150 -1.20 -5.33 5.99
C GLN A 150 0.02 -4.88 6.79
N ARG A 151 0.27 -5.52 7.94
CA ARG A 151 1.43 -5.23 8.78
C ARG A 151 2.72 -5.65 8.08
N CYS A 152 2.76 -6.82 7.44
CA CYS A 152 3.91 -7.26 6.65
C CYS A 152 4.25 -6.27 5.54
N VAL A 153 3.25 -5.86 4.74
CA VAL A 153 3.46 -4.85 3.68
C VAL A 153 3.98 -3.52 4.25
N GLN A 154 3.47 -3.07 5.40
CA GLN A 154 3.95 -1.85 6.07
C GLN A 154 5.42 -1.97 6.48
N LEU A 155 5.81 -3.08 7.10
CA LEU A 155 7.18 -3.34 7.55
C LEU A 155 8.15 -3.49 6.37
N LEU A 156 7.76 -4.24 5.32
CA LEU A 156 8.56 -4.40 4.10
C LEU A 156 8.82 -3.05 3.41
N LYS A 157 7.77 -2.24 3.24
CA LYS A 157 7.90 -0.89 2.65
C LYS A 157 8.78 0.02 3.51
N ARG A 158 8.66 -0.04 4.84
CA ARG A 158 9.51 0.74 5.74
C ARG A 158 10.97 0.31 5.63
N HIS A 159 11.24 -0.99 5.66
CA HIS A 159 12.60 -1.52 5.48
C HIS A 159 13.17 -1.07 4.12
N ARG A 160 12.38 -1.13 3.04
CA ARG A 160 12.74 -0.59 1.73
C ARG A 160 13.09 0.89 1.79
N ASP A 161 12.28 1.72 2.47
CA ASP A 161 12.54 3.16 2.59
C ASP A 161 13.84 3.46 3.35
N ILE A 162 14.20 2.66 4.36
CA ILE A 162 15.47 2.79 5.08
C ILE A 162 16.66 2.37 4.22
N VAL A 163 16.59 1.21 3.55
CA VAL A 163 17.69 0.69 2.71
C VAL A 163 18.01 1.64 1.54
N PHE A 164 17.00 2.34 1.02
CA PHE A 164 17.13 3.24 -0.12
C PHE A 164 16.96 4.71 0.26
N GLU A 165 17.26 5.09 1.51
CA GLU A 165 17.14 6.49 1.97
C GLU A 165 17.95 7.44 1.07
N ASN A 166 19.12 6.99 0.62
CA ASN A 166 20.04 7.73 -0.26
C ASN A 166 19.93 7.33 -1.75
N ASP A 167 18.96 6.49 -2.13
CA ASP A 167 18.76 6.01 -3.52
C ASP A 167 17.27 5.78 -3.82
N GLN A 168 16.48 6.85 -3.71
CA GLN A 168 15.02 6.75 -3.82
C GLN A 168 14.54 6.40 -5.25
N GLU A 169 15.34 6.68 -6.27
CA GLU A 169 15.01 6.46 -7.67
C GLU A 169 15.12 4.98 -8.09
N ASN A 170 16.02 4.22 -7.46
CA ASN A 170 16.23 2.81 -7.80
C ASN A 170 15.62 1.84 -6.78
N ARG A 171 14.87 2.36 -5.80
CA ARG A 171 14.18 1.53 -4.81
C ARG A 171 13.07 0.71 -5.46
N PRO A 172 12.82 -0.54 -5.01
CA PRO A 172 11.68 -1.33 -5.46
C PRO A 172 10.35 -0.59 -5.41
N ALA A 173 9.48 -0.73 -6.41
CA ALA A 173 8.20 -0.03 -6.40
C ALA A 173 7.28 -0.50 -5.25
N SER A 174 6.53 0.42 -4.63
CA SER A 174 5.61 0.06 -3.54
C SER A 174 4.51 -0.90 -3.99
N ILE A 175 4.00 -0.72 -5.21
CA ILE A 175 2.98 -1.60 -5.80
C ILE A 175 3.52 -3.01 -6.02
N LEU A 176 4.77 -3.13 -6.49
CA LEU A 176 5.45 -4.41 -6.67
C LEU A 176 5.55 -5.19 -5.35
N ILE A 177 6.06 -4.56 -4.28
CA ILE A 177 6.15 -5.19 -2.94
C ILE A 177 4.76 -5.61 -2.44
N THR A 178 3.76 -4.74 -2.58
CA THR A 178 2.41 -4.98 -2.09
C THR A 178 1.76 -6.17 -2.81
N THR A 179 1.90 -6.22 -4.14
CA THR A 179 1.34 -7.27 -4.98
C THR A 179 2.01 -8.61 -4.72
N LEU A 180 3.35 -8.65 -4.71
CA LEU A 180 4.10 -9.88 -4.44
C LEU A 180 3.85 -10.44 -3.03
N ALA A 181 3.78 -9.57 -2.02
CA ALA A 181 3.44 -9.97 -0.66
C ALA A 181 2.02 -10.54 -0.55
N ALA A 182 1.05 -9.93 -1.23
CA ALA A 182 -0.33 -10.41 -1.23
C ALA A 182 -0.52 -11.73 -2.01
N TYR A 183 0.26 -11.95 -3.07
CA TYR A 183 0.31 -13.25 -3.74
C TYR A 183 0.91 -14.34 -2.84
N ALA A 184 2.01 -14.01 -2.13
CA ALA A 184 2.72 -14.93 -1.27
C ALA A 184 2.05 -15.24 0.08
N TYR A 185 1.04 -14.48 0.47
CA TYR A 185 0.33 -14.64 1.74
C TYR A 185 -0.76 -15.71 1.65
N GLU A 186 -0.83 -16.57 2.68
CA GLU A 186 -1.74 -17.72 2.75
C GLU A 186 -2.67 -17.66 3.97
N ASN A 187 -2.99 -16.44 4.44
CA ASN A 187 -3.85 -16.20 5.61
C ASN A 187 -3.21 -16.61 6.95
N GLU A 188 -1.89 -16.56 7.06
CA GLU A 188 -1.20 -16.74 8.34
C GLU A 188 -1.75 -15.77 9.39
N ALA A 189 -2.09 -16.30 10.57
CA ALA A 189 -2.64 -15.52 11.67
C ALA A 189 -1.57 -14.78 12.47
N ASP A 190 -0.39 -15.38 12.58
CA ASP A 190 0.76 -14.80 13.26
C ASP A 190 1.57 -13.91 12.31
N LEU A 191 2.08 -12.79 12.84
CA LEU A 191 2.81 -11.80 12.05
C LEU A 191 4.20 -12.29 11.64
N VAL A 192 4.88 -13.04 12.51
CA VAL A 192 6.22 -13.57 12.25
C VAL A 192 6.14 -14.66 11.18
N ASP A 193 5.21 -15.60 11.35
CA ASP A 193 4.98 -16.66 10.35
C ASP A 193 4.61 -16.07 8.99
N ALA A 194 3.68 -15.10 8.98
CA ALA A 194 3.30 -14.37 7.77
C ALA A 194 4.52 -13.71 7.10
N MET A 195 5.38 -13.05 7.87
CA MET A 195 6.55 -12.35 7.34
C MET A 195 7.56 -13.33 6.72
N ILE A 196 7.90 -14.41 7.42
CA ILE A 196 8.85 -15.43 6.95
C ILE A 196 8.34 -16.02 5.63
N ASN A 197 7.09 -16.51 5.63
CA ASN A 197 6.50 -17.15 4.47
C ASN A 197 6.35 -16.20 3.29
N ILE A 198 5.96 -14.94 3.54
CA ILE A 198 5.88 -13.92 2.49
C ILE A 198 7.25 -13.66 1.86
N ILE A 199 8.30 -13.43 2.66
CA ILE A 199 9.66 -13.18 2.16
C ILE A 199 10.18 -14.36 1.33
N ASP A 200 9.90 -15.58 1.78
CA ASP A 200 10.40 -16.79 1.12
C ASP A 200 9.63 -17.14 -0.16
N ARG A 201 8.32 -16.94 -0.19
CA ARG A 201 7.48 -17.29 -1.35
C ARG A 201 7.36 -16.19 -2.38
N MET A 202 7.47 -14.91 -2.01
CA MET A 202 7.27 -13.81 -2.96
C MET A 202 8.12 -13.85 -4.24
N PRO A 203 9.39 -14.32 -4.26
CA PRO A 203 10.14 -14.40 -5.51
C PRO A 203 9.51 -15.35 -6.54
N SER A 204 8.76 -16.38 -6.11
CA SER A 204 8.12 -17.34 -7.02
C SER A 204 7.01 -16.75 -7.89
N PHE A 205 6.53 -15.55 -7.54
CA PHE A 205 5.49 -14.83 -8.30
C PHE A 205 6.07 -13.85 -9.34
N ILE A 206 7.41 -13.83 -9.48
CA ILE A 206 8.09 -13.14 -10.57
C ILE A 206 8.32 -14.17 -11.67
N THR A 207 7.63 -13.99 -12.79
CA THR A 207 7.72 -14.88 -13.94
C THR A 207 8.55 -14.23 -15.05
N GLU A 208 8.97 -14.99 -16.04
CA GLU A 208 9.56 -14.44 -17.27
C GLU A 208 8.57 -14.62 -18.43
N ARG A 209 8.37 -13.56 -19.22
CA ARG A 209 7.59 -13.61 -20.46
C ARG A 209 8.43 -13.00 -21.57
N ASN A 210 8.79 -13.82 -22.57
CA ASN A 210 9.63 -13.37 -23.71
C ASN A 210 10.94 -12.68 -23.28
N GLY A 211 11.63 -13.22 -22.27
CA GLY A 211 12.87 -12.64 -21.73
C GLY A 211 12.67 -11.40 -20.84
N VAL A 212 11.43 -11.05 -20.50
CA VAL A 212 11.11 -9.90 -19.63
C VAL A 212 10.53 -10.39 -18.31
N SER A 213 11.13 -9.94 -17.20
CA SER A 213 10.59 -10.12 -15.86
C SER A 213 9.17 -9.56 -15.75
N TRP A 214 8.25 -10.37 -15.26
CA TRP A 214 6.81 -10.11 -15.30
C TRP A 214 6.12 -10.41 -13.98
N VAL A 215 5.48 -9.38 -13.43
CA VAL A 215 4.57 -9.46 -12.28
C VAL A 215 3.22 -8.91 -12.73
N PRO A 216 2.20 -9.77 -12.98
CA PRO A 216 0.93 -9.31 -13.52
C PRO A 216 0.19 -8.45 -12.49
N ASN A 217 -0.49 -7.40 -12.96
CA ASN A 217 -1.50 -6.75 -12.14
C ASN A 217 -2.69 -7.72 -11.97
N PRO A 218 -3.11 -8.05 -10.73
CA PRO A 218 -4.19 -8.99 -10.46
C PRO A 218 -5.56 -8.56 -10.99
N VAL A 219 -5.74 -7.28 -11.32
CA VAL A 219 -7.00 -6.74 -11.88
C VAL A 219 -6.84 -6.21 -13.30
N ASP A 220 -5.65 -6.38 -13.88
CA ASP A 220 -5.35 -6.17 -15.30
C ASP A 220 -4.13 -7.03 -15.70
N PRO A 221 -4.32 -8.32 -16.03
CA PRO A 221 -3.20 -9.24 -16.31
C PRO A 221 -2.30 -8.84 -17.49
N SER A 222 -2.71 -7.84 -18.28
CA SER A 222 -1.92 -7.26 -19.37
C SER A 222 -0.91 -6.22 -18.89
N GLU A 223 -1.09 -5.65 -17.69
CA GLU A 223 -0.14 -4.73 -17.06
C GLU A 223 0.93 -5.50 -16.28
N ASN A 224 2.19 -5.06 -16.44
CA ASN A 224 3.34 -5.60 -15.73
C ASN A 224 3.84 -4.60 -14.68
N PHE A 225 3.82 -4.97 -13.40
CA PHE A 225 4.39 -4.13 -12.33
C PHE A 225 5.92 -4.17 -12.23
N ALA A 226 6.58 -4.99 -13.04
CA ALA A 226 8.03 -5.00 -13.24
C ALA A 226 8.45 -4.33 -14.56
N ASP A 227 7.54 -3.63 -15.26
CA ASP A 227 7.78 -2.95 -16.54
C ASP A 227 9.05 -2.09 -16.54
N ARG A 228 9.26 -1.31 -15.47
CA ARG A 228 10.39 -0.38 -15.34
C ARG A 228 11.74 -1.04 -15.17
N TRP A 229 11.82 -2.37 -15.04
CA TRP A 229 13.11 -3.07 -14.98
C TRP A 229 13.80 -3.13 -16.34
N ALA A 230 13.03 -3.20 -17.43
CA ALA A 230 13.58 -3.16 -18.79
C ALA A 230 14.25 -1.81 -19.08
N ASP A 231 13.59 -0.71 -18.72
CA ASP A 231 14.11 0.65 -18.93
C ASP A 231 15.24 1.03 -17.96
N HIS A 232 15.31 0.35 -16.81
CA HIS A 232 16.28 0.63 -15.75
C HIS A 232 16.86 -0.69 -15.20
N PRO A 233 17.87 -1.28 -15.87
CA PRO A 233 18.34 -2.63 -15.57
C PRO A 233 18.91 -2.80 -14.16
N GLY A 234 19.28 -1.72 -13.46
CA GLY A 234 19.71 -1.77 -12.05
C GLY A 234 18.58 -2.06 -11.05
N ARG A 235 17.31 -1.84 -11.42
CA ARG A 235 16.17 -1.98 -10.49
C ARG A 235 15.86 -3.42 -10.13
N GLU A 236 16.02 -4.37 -11.05
CA GLU A 236 15.83 -5.79 -10.76
C GLU A 236 16.90 -6.34 -9.79
N PRO A 237 18.21 -6.14 -10.03
CA PRO A 237 19.25 -6.46 -9.05
C PRO A 237 19.01 -5.79 -7.69
N ASN A 238 18.61 -4.51 -7.66
CA ASN A 238 18.30 -3.81 -6.42
C ASN A 238 17.15 -4.46 -5.65
N PHE A 239 16.09 -4.91 -6.34
CA PHE A 239 15.02 -5.69 -5.72
C PHE A 239 15.53 -7.00 -5.13
N LYS A 240 16.31 -7.78 -5.90
CA LYS A 240 16.88 -9.07 -5.43
C LYS A 240 17.81 -8.86 -4.24
N ASN A 241 18.64 -7.82 -4.26
CA ASN A 241 19.55 -7.45 -3.17
C ASN A 241 18.76 -7.05 -1.92
N TRP A 242 17.74 -6.22 -2.08
CA TRP A 242 16.84 -5.83 -0.99
C TRP A 242 16.13 -7.03 -0.38
N LEU A 243 15.68 -8.00 -1.19
CA LEU A 243 15.01 -9.20 -0.71
C LEU A 243 15.95 -10.09 0.13
N ARG A 244 17.20 -10.26 -0.30
CA ARG A 244 18.22 -10.95 0.50
C ARG A 244 18.51 -10.21 1.81
N LYS A 245 18.60 -8.89 1.76
CA LYS A 245 18.85 -8.06 2.94
C LYS A 245 17.70 -8.14 3.94
N VAL A 246 16.45 -8.00 3.50
CA VAL A 246 15.29 -8.07 4.40
C VAL A 246 15.18 -9.44 5.05
N LYS A 247 15.43 -10.53 4.32
CA LYS A 247 15.49 -11.88 4.89
C LYS A 247 16.56 -12.00 5.98
N SER A 248 17.77 -11.50 5.71
CA SER A 248 18.87 -11.52 6.68
C SER A 248 18.56 -10.70 7.93
N ASP A 249 18.03 -9.49 7.76
CA ASP A 249 17.72 -8.58 8.87
C ASP A 249 16.55 -9.07 9.74
N PHE A 250 15.51 -9.65 9.13
CA PHE A 250 14.44 -10.28 9.91
C PHE A 250 14.94 -11.51 10.67
N ASN A 251 15.79 -12.35 10.08
CA ASN A 251 16.38 -13.47 10.81
C ASN A 251 17.22 -12.99 12.01
N ARG A 252 17.96 -11.89 11.87
CA ARG A 252 18.71 -11.28 12.98
C ARG A 252 17.80 -10.78 14.11
N ILE A 253 16.62 -10.23 13.77
CA ILE A 253 15.62 -9.84 14.77
C ILE A 253 15.11 -11.07 15.53
N LEU A 254 14.79 -12.15 14.81
CA LEU A 254 14.22 -13.37 15.39
C LEU A 254 15.20 -14.14 16.29
N THR A 255 16.51 -13.99 16.06
CA THR A 255 17.56 -14.61 16.88
C THR A 255 18.14 -13.67 17.94
N CYS A 256 17.56 -12.48 18.12
CA CYS A 256 17.98 -11.54 19.17
C CYS A 256 17.35 -11.92 20.51
N TYR A 257 18.19 -12.33 21.47
CA TYR A 257 17.74 -12.78 22.79
C TYR A 257 17.94 -11.77 23.92
N ASP A 258 18.64 -10.66 23.67
CA ASP A 258 18.87 -9.62 24.67
C ASP A 258 18.22 -8.28 24.26
N SER A 259 17.64 -7.59 25.25
CA SER A 259 16.93 -6.32 25.08
C SER A 259 17.86 -5.17 24.72
N ASP A 260 19.10 -5.20 25.22
CA ASP A 260 20.09 -4.15 25.04
C ASP A 260 20.63 -4.10 23.59
N SER A 261 20.58 -5.22 22.86
CA SER A 261 20.93 -5.34 21.45
C SER A 261 19.75 -5.10 20.52
N ALA A 262 18.51 -5.12 21.03
CA ALA A 262 17.32 -4.87 20.21
C ALA A 262 17.37 -3.47 19.59
N GLY A 263 17.85 -2.45 20.31
CA GLY A 263 18.09 -1.11 19.75
C GLY A 263 19.11 -1.10 18.62
N LYS A 264 20.24 -1.80 18.82
CA LYS A 264 21.32 -1.90 17.82
C LYS A 264 20.88 -2.61 16.54
N ILE A 265 19.89 -3.51 16.62
CA ILE A 265 19.35 -4.24 15.47
C ILE A 265 18.18 -3.47 14.82
N LEU A 266 17.20 -3.01 15.61
CA LEU A 266 15.98 -2.41 15.09
C LEU A 266 16.20 -1.02 14.49
N VAL A 267 17.10 -0.20 15.05
CA VAL A 267 17.37 1.16 14.55
C VAL A 267 17.85 1.14 13.09
N PRO A 268 18.88 0.35 12.70
CA PRO A 268 19.30 0.27 11.30
C PRO A 268 18.25 -0.31 10.34
N ILE A 269 17.25 -1.05 10.84
CA ILE A 269 16.25 -1.74 10.01
C ILE A 269 15.00 -0.86 9.79
N PHE A 270 14.52 -0.19 10.84
CA PHE A 270 13.25 0.55 10.82
C PHE A 270 13.39 2.06 11.12
N GLY A 271 14.60 2.51 11.44
CA GLY A 271 14.93 3.89 11.77
C GLY A 271 14.64 4.28 13.23
N GLU A 272 15.32 5.33 13.68
CA GLU A 272 15.41 5.75 15.07
C GLU A 272 14.06 5.88 15.79
N ARG A 273 13.14 6.65 15.19
CA ARG A 273 11.87 7.02 15.82
C ARG A 273 10.99 5.82 16.15
N ILE A 274 10.85 4.89 15.20
CA ILE A 274 9.98 3.71 15.36
C ILE A 274 10.62 2.74 16.35
N SER A 275 11.93 2.53 16.23
CA SER A 275 12.67 1.59 17.06
C SER A 275 12.70 2.03 18.52
N ARG A 276 13.02 3.29 18.82
CA ARG A 276 12.95 3.82 20.19
C ARG A 276 11.56 3.69 20.80
N SER A 277 10.52 4.11 20.08
CA SER A 277 9.14 3.99 20.59
C SER A 277 8.73 2.54 20.87
N THR A 278 9.28 1.57 20.12
CA THR A 278 8.98 0.15 20.31
C THR A 278 9.72 -0.41 21.53
N ILE A 279 11.00 -0.06 21.68
CA ILE A 279 11.84 -0.48 22.82
C ILE A 279 11.27 0.04 24.13
N THR A 280 10.94 1.34 24.20
CA THR A 280 10.33 1.93 25.40
C THR A 280 9.05 1.20 25.81
N LYS A 281 8.15 0.92 24.86
CA LYS A 281 6.93 0.15 25.15
C LYS A 281 7.20 -1.27 25.62
N PHE A 282 8.24 -1.91 25.10
CA PHE A 282 8.63 -3.24 25.52
C PHE A 282 9.19 -3.24 26.95
N GLU A 283 10.06 -2.27 27.27
CA GLU A 283 10.59 -2.07 28.62
C GLU A 283 9.47 -1.77 29.62
N GLU A 284 8.54 -0.86 29.29
CA GLU A 284 7.36 -0.57 30.09
C GLU A 284 6.51 -1.84 30.34
N ALA A 285 6.27 -2.63 29.29
CA ALA A 285 5.52 -3.89 29.40
C ALA A 285 6.26 -4.92 30.25
N ALA A 286 7.59 -5.02 30.14
CA ALA A 286 8.41 -5.92 30.96
C ALA A 286 8.42 -5.51 32.44
N GLN A 287 8.52 -4.21 32.74
CA GLN A 287 8.46 -3.67 34.09
C GLN A 287 7.08 -3.87 34.73
N SER A 288 6.00 -3.75 33.97
CA SER A 288 4.63 -4.02 34.46
C SER A 288 4.34 -5.49 34.75
N ARG A 289 5.21 -6.41 34.32
CA ARG A 289 5.02 -7.88 34.40
C ARG A 289 6.00 -8.58 35.33
N SER A 290 6.57 -7.87 36.32
CA SER A 290 7.50 -8.45 37.30
C SER A 290 6.82 -9.45 38.25
N PHE A 291 6.51 -10.65 37.74
CA PHE A 291 6.58 -11.97 38.36
C PHE A 291 6.53 -12.99 37.21
N ASN A 292 7.64 -13.69 37.00
CA ASN A 292 7.95 -14.69 35.96
C ASN A 292 8.55 -14.17 34.65
N SER A 293 9.87 -14.39 34.54
CA SER A 293 10.67 -14.33 33.33
C SER A 293 10.10 -15.25 32.24
N ILE A 294 9.79 -14.69 31.06
CA ILE A 294 9.40 -15.45 29.87
C ILE A 294 10.34 -15.07 28.71
N PRO A 295 10.82 -16.04 27.91
CA PRO A 295 11.62 -15.78 26.72
C PRO A 295 10.85 -14.93 25.68
N ILE A 296 11.60 -14.18 24.88
CA ILE A 296 11.17 -13.08 24.00
C ILE A 296 10.02 -13.42 23.02
N LEU A 297 9.73 -14.69 22.75
CA LEU A 297 8.59 -15.09 21.91
C LEU A 297 7.97 -16.40 22.44
N GLN A 298 7.10 -16.32 23.45
CA GLN A 298 6.05 -17.33 23.60
C GLN A 298 4.71 -16.78 24.11
N LYS A 299 3.70 -17.08 23.28
CA LYS A 299 2.26 -17.24 23.53
C LYS A 299 1.46 -16.05 24.07
N ALA A 300 0.70 -15.51 23.11
CA ALA A 300 -0.57 -14.79 23.13
C ALA A 300 -0.44 -13.35 22.64
N PRO A 301 -1.26 -12.92 21.65
CA PRO A 301 -1.24 -11.55 21.18
C PRO A 301 -1.62 -10.62 22.34
N PRO A 302 -0.84 -9.56 22.63
CA PRO A 302 -1.23 -8.59 23.64
C PRO A 302 -2.52 -7.90 23.20
N VAL A 303 -3.54 -7.95 24.05
CA VAL A 303 -4.77 -7.17 23.90
C VAL A 303 -4.42 -5.71 24.15
N VAL A 304 -4.27 -4.93 23.08
CA VAL A 304 -4.04 -3.49 23.17
C VAL A 304 -5.39 -2.79 23.35
N ASN A 305 -5.73 -2.46 24.59
CA ASN A 305 -6.87 -1.59 24.88
C ASN A 305 -6.52 -0.13 24.56
N ILE A 306 -6.94 0.34 23.38
CA ILE A 306 -6.82 1.76 23.00
C ILE A 306 -7.98 2.52 23.63
N THR A 307 -7.77 3.08 24.81
CA THR A 307 -8.80 3.83 25.56
C THR A 307 -9.04 5.23 25.01
N ARG A 308 -8.13 5.79 24.21
CA ARG A 308 -8.25 7.12 23.57
C ARG A 308 -7.54 7.18 22.22
N PRO A 309 -8.17 6.75 21.11
CA PRO A 309 -7.62 6.96 19.79
C PRO A 309 -7.63 8.46 19.47
N ASN A 310 -6.53 8.98 18.91
CA ASN A 310 -6.51 10.35 18.35
C ASN A 310 -7.62 10.45 17.29
N LYS A 311 -8.52 11.42 17.44
CA LYS A 311 -9.52 11.75 16.43
C LYS A 311 -8.78 12.25 15.19
N PRO A 312 -9.03 11.69 13.99
CA PRO A 312 -8.59 12.34 12.77
C PRO A 312 -9.56 13.50 12.54
N TRP A 313 -9.14 14.70 12.92
CA TRP A 313 -9.82 15.98 12.67
C TRP A 313 -11.03 16.26 13.57
N GLY A 314 -10.91 17.31 14.38
CA GLY A 314 -12.07 17.98 14.95
C GLY A 314 -12.58 18.98 13.93
N PHE A 315 -13.79 18.75 13.45
CA PHE A 315 -14.93 19.68 13.53
C PHE A 315 -16.18 18.81 13.64
#